data_AF-Q8WLX2-F1
#
_entry.id   AF-Q8WLX2-F1
#
_cell.length_a   1.000
_cell.length_b   1.000
_cell.length_c   1.000
_cell.angle_alpha   90.00
_cell.angle_beta   90.00
_cell.angle_gamma   90.00
#
_symmetry.space_group_name_H-M   'P 1'
#
loop_
_entity.id
_entity.type
_entity.pdbx_description
1 polymer ?
#
loop_
_entity_poly.entity_id
_entity_poly.type
_entity_poly.pdbx_seq_one_letter_code
_entity_poly.pdbx_strand_id
1 'polypeptide(L)' 'IYSMIYNKLEYIRFDSNLEKYVGYTEFGVKNAERFNNNPSIIGLVRAQKEAYCHNNIDIDYQA' A
#
# COMPACT_ATOMS: atom_id res chain seq x y z
N ILE A 1 -4.15 -3.85 4.35
CA ILE A 1 -3.91 -3.77 2.89
C ILE A 1 -4.71 -2.58 2.34
N TYR A 2 -4.10 -1.72 1.51
CA TYR A 2 -4.73 -0.53 0.95
C TYR A 2 -5.00 -0.74 -0.55
N SER A 3 -6.27 -0.69 -0.95
CA SER A 3 -6.72 -0.91 -2.34
C SER A 3 -7.53 0.27 -2.83
N MET A 4 -7.24 0.75 -4.04
CA MET A 4 -7.96 1.83 -4.70
C MET A 4 -8.84 1.23 -5.81
N ILE A 5 -10.15 1.35 -5.61
CA ILE A 5 -11.17 0.75 -6.46
C ILE A 5 -12.05 1.84 -7.05
N TYR A 6 -12.27 1.80 -8.37
CA TYR A 6 -13.17 2.70 -9.07
C TYR A 6 -14.03 1.91 -10.06
N ASN A 7 -15.34 2.15 -10.10
CA ASN A 7 -16.29 1.39 -10.94
C ASN A 7 -16.15 -0.14 -10.81
N LYS A 8 -16.00 -0.64 -9.57
CA LYS A 8 -15.76 -2.06 -9.25
C LYS A 8 -14.48 -2.65 -9.84
N LEU A 9 -13.59 -1.81 -10.38
CA LEU A 9 -12.30 -2.19 -10.90
C LEU A 9 -11.21 -1.69 -9.95
N GLU A 10 -10.43 -2.61 -9.40
CA GLU A 10 -9.23 -2.24 -8.67
C GLU A 10 -8.18 -1.77 -9.66
N TYR A 11 -7.68 -0.55 -9.48
CA TYR A 11 -6.68 0.02 -10.37
C TYR A 11 -5.30 0.10 -9.72
N ILE A 12 -5.21 0.31 -8.40
CA ILE A 12 -3.95 0.38 -7.64
C ILE A 12 -4.12 -0.33 -6.29
N ARG A 13 -3.08 -1.03 -5.83
CA ARG A 13 -2.97 -1.58 -4.48
C ARG A 13 -1.59 -1.33 -3.90
N PHE A 14 -1.50 -1.04 -2.60
CA PHE A 14 -0.24 -1.13 -1.88
C PHE A 14 -0.01 -2.59 -1.45
N ASP A 15 1.02 -3.22 -2.00
CA ASP A 15 1.46 -4.56 -1.61
C ASP A 15 2.43 -4.44 -0.42
N SER A 16 2.03 -4.97 0.74
CA SER A 16 2.83 -4.92 1.96
C SER A 16 4.05 -5.84 1.95
N ASN A 17 4.08 -6.86 1.08
CA ASN A 17 5.24 -7.74 0.92
C ASN A 17 6.30 -7.09 0.02
N LEU A 18 5.86 -6.35 -1.00
CA LEU A 18 6.74 -5.62 -1.91
C LEU A 18 7.04 -4.19 -1.42
N GLU A 19 6.31 -3.73 -0.41
CA GLU A 19 6.34 -2.38 0.15
C GLU A 19 6.17 -1.26 -0.89
N LYS A 20 5.33 -1.49 -1.90
CA LYS A 20 5.11 -0.56 -3.01
C LYS A 20 3.71 -0.66 -3.59
N TYR A 21 3.31 0.36 -4.33
CA TYR A 21 2.09 0.35 -5.13
C TYR A 21 2.25 -0.51 -6.39
N VAL A 22 1.23 -1.32 -6.67
CA VAL A 22 1.08 -2.17 -7.85
C VAL A 22 -0.17 -1.69 -8.60
N GLY A 23 -0.02 -1.43 -9.90
CA GLY A 23 -1.14 -1.07 -10.77
C GLY A 23 -1.71 -2.29 -11.49
N TYR A 24 -3.03 -2.39 -11.56
CA TYR A 24 -3.75 -3.49 -12.24
C TYR A 24 -4.40 -3.08 -13.57
N THR A 25 -4.37 -1.77 -13.87
CA THR A 25 -4.83 -1.20 -15.13
C THR A 25 -3.73 -0.30 -15.68
N GLU A 26 -3.73 0.05 -16.97
CA GLU A 26 -2.73 0.94 -17.54
C GLU A 26 -2.67 2.30 -16.81
N PHE A 27 -3.85 2.85 -16.47
CA PHE A 27 -3.96 4.04 -15.63
C PHE A 27 -3.37 3.82 -14.23
N GLY A 28 -3.64 2.66 -13.65
CA GLY A 28 -3.09 2.27 -12.36
C GLY A 28 -1.58 2.15 -12.35
N VAL A 29 -0.97 1.57 -13.39
CA VAL A 29 0.48 1.39 -13.51
C VAL A 29 1.20 2.74 -13.53
N LYS A 30 0.74 3.69 -14.35
CA LYS A 30 1.33 5.05 -14.43
C LYS A 30 1.25 5.79 -13.09
N ASN A 31 0.13 5.65 -12.37
CA ASN A 31 -0.02 6.27 -11.05
C ASN A 31 0.77 5.54 -9.96
N ALA A 32 0.88 4.21 -10.02
CA ALA A 32 1.68 3.43 -9.10
C ALA A 32 3.17 3.80 -9.21
N GLU A 33 3.70 3.97 -10.42
CA GLU A 33 5.07 4.48 -10.63
C GLU A 33 5.25 5.87 -10.01
N ARG A 34 4.29 6.78 -10.23
CA ARG A 34 4.32 8.12 -9.62
C ARG A 34 4.33 8.08 -8.09
N PHE A 35 3.50 7.24 -7.48
CA PHE A 35 3.46 7.11 -6.02
C PHE A 35 4.73 6.45 -5.47
N ASN A 36 5.25 5.42 -6.15
CA ASN A 36 6.48 4.75 -5.76
C ASN A 36 7.71 5.66 -5.87
N ASN A 37 7.72 6.59 -6.83
CA ASN A 37 8.79 7.57 -7.00
C ASN A 37 8.68 8.79 -6.07
N ASN A 38 7.62 8.90 -5.25
CA ASN A 38 7.47 9.97 -4.27
C ASN A 38 7.77 9.45 -2.85
N PRO A 39 8.96 9.76 -2.28
CA PRO A 39 9.37 9.27 -0.96
C PRO A 39 8.40 9.62 0.17
N SER A 40 7.77 10.80 0.11
CA SER A 40 6.83 11.25 1.14
C SER A 40 5.56 10.39 1.16
N ILE A 41 5.05 9.99 -0.01
CA ILE A 41 3.83 9.17 -0.11
C ILE A 41 4.13 7.74 0.31
N ILE A 42 5.15 7.12 -0.27
CA ILE A 42 5.47 5.72 0.04
C ILE A 42 5.98 5.55 1.47
N GLY A 43 6.72 6.53 2.00
CA GLY A 43 7.17 6.55 3.38
C GLY A 43 6.02 6.64 4.38
N LEU A 44 5.00 7.46 4.09
CA LEU A 44 3.82 7.59 4.95
C LEU A 44 3.03 6.28 5.02
N VAL A 45 2.82 5.59 3.90
CA VAL A 45 2.10 4.31 3.91
C VAL A 45 2.88 3.20 4.59
N ARG A 46 4.21 3.14 4.39
CA ARG A 46 5.07 2.21 5.14
C ARG A 46 5.01 2.47 6.64
N ALA A 47 5.12 3.73 7.07
CA ALA A 47 5.02 4.09 8.48
C ALA A 47 3.66 3.71 9.08
N GLN A 48 2.56 3.89 8.35
CA GLN A 48 1.23 3.48 8.81
C GLN A 48 1.09 1.96 8.92
N LYS A 49 1.64 1.19 7.97
CA LYS A 49 1.69 -0.28 8.05
C LYS A 49 2.41 -0.72 9.33
N GLU A 50 3.58 -0.15 9.62
CA GLU A 50 4.35 -0.49 10.82
C GLU A 50 3.59 -0.10 12.11
N ALA A 51 3.10 1.14 12.17
CA ALA A 51 2.46 1.68 13.36
C ALA A 51 1.13 1.00 13.71
N TYR A 52 0.38 0.52 12.72
CA TYR A 52 -0.96 -0.04 12.95
C TYR A 52 -1.02 -1.55 12.71
N CYS A 53 -0.54 -2.05 11.58
CA CYS A 53 -0.66 -3.46 11.27
C CYS A 53 0.36 -4.29 12.07
N HIS A 54 1.65 -3.97 11.97
CA HIS A 54 2.68 -4.75 12.68
C HIS A 54 2.54 -4.64 14.19
N ASN A 55 2.36 -3.43 14.72
CA ASN A 55 2.17 -3.23 16.16
C ASN A 55 1.05 -4.11 16.74
N ASN A 56 -0.12 -4.13 16.09
CA ASN A 56 -1.26 -4.91 16.56
C ASN A 56 -1.02 -6.43 16.42
N ILE A 57 -0.39 -6.85 15.32
CA ILE A 57 -0.06 -8.27 15.09
C ILE A 57 0.91 -8.76 16.16
N ASP A 58 1.95 -7.99 16.47
CA ASP A 58 2.94 -8.35 17.49
C ASP A 58 2.29 -8.51 18.87
N ILE A 59 1.35 -7.62 19.22
CA ILE A 59 0.57 -7.73 20.48
C ILE A 59 -0.25 -9.02 20.50
N ASP A 60 -0.92 -9.36 19.40
CA ASP A 60 -1.79 -10.55 19.31
C ASP A 60 -0.99 -11.85 19.42
N TYR A 61 0.20 -11.91 18.80
CA TYR A 61 1.10 -13.07 18.92
C TYR A 61 1.84 -13.17 20.26
N GLN A 62 1.87 -12.10 21.05
CA GLN A 62 2.46 -12.08 22.40
C GLN A 62 1.44 -12.39 23.51
N ALA A 63 0.14 -12.43 23.20
CA ALA A 63 -0.94 -12.80 24.11
C ALA A 63 -1.12 -14.32 24.23
#